data_AF-A0A2S8PM63-F1
#
_entry.id   AF-A0A2S8PM63-F1
#
_cell.length_a   1.000
_cell.length_b   1.000
_cell.length_c   1.000
_cell.angle_alpha   90.00
_cell.angle_beta   90.00
_cell.angle_gamma   90.00
#
_symmetry.space_group_name_H-M   'P 1'
#
loop_
_entity.id
_entity.type
_entity.pdbx_description
1 polymer ?
#
loop_
_entity_poly.entity_id
_entity_poly.type
_entity_poly.pdbx_seq_one_letter_code
_entity_poly.pdbx_strand_id
1 'polypeptide(L)'
;METSKYRILYVCSMIAGLMLLLWGLALWIPRTTRSDTPDVYYIVWDCLKLLLPTAGLLLMVIGSFVYSAYKDLYREIRELKDQVRSLEKKISG
;
A
#
# COMPACT_ATOMS: atom_id res chain seq x y z
N MET A 1 16.64 -11.80 -5.17
CA MET A 1 16.84 -10.53 -4.44
C MET A 1 15.72 -9.54 -4.71
N GLU A 2 15.17 -9.47 -5.93
CA GLU A 2 14.06 -8.59 -6.31
C GLU A 2 12.74 -8.88 -5.57
N THR A 3 12.34 -10.16 -5.47
CA THR A 3 11.14 -10.59 -4.73
C THR A 3 11.09 -10.11 -3.28
N SER A 4 12.25 -9.94 -2.63
CA SER A 4 12.36 -9.42 -1.26
C SER A 4 12.02 -7.92 -1.19
N LYS A 5 12.43 -7.14 -2.20
CA LYS A 5 12.16 -5.70 -2.28
C LYS A 5 10.66 -5.42 -2.41
N TYR A 6 9.95 -6.17 -3.26
CA TYR A 6 8.49 -6.01 -3.43
C TYR A 6 7.71 -6.45 -2.20
N ARG A 7 8.17 -7.48 -1.49
CA ARG A 7 7.59 -7.87 -0.20
C ARG A 7 7.79 -6.79 0.87
N ILE A 8 8.97 -6.17 0.93
CA ILE A 8 9.24 -5.05 1.84
C ILE A 8 8.35 -3.86 1.50
N LEU A 9 8.25 -3.48 0.22
CA LEU A 9 7.37 -2.39 -0.23
C LEU A 9 5.91 -2.64 0.15
N TYR A 10 5.41 -3.86 -0.03
CA TYR A 10 4.06 -4.24 0.41
C TYR A 10 3.88 -4.07 1.92
N VAL A 11 4.81 -4.57 2.73
CA VAL A 11 4.75 -4.46 4.19
C VAL A 11 4.83 -3.00 4.64
N CYS A 12 5.74 -2.21 4.05
CA CYS A 12 5.84 -0.78 4.33
C CYS A 12 4.56 -0.02 3.95
N SER A 13 3.96 -0.35 2.79
CA SER A 13 2.69 0.24 2.35
C SER A 13 1.54 -0.07 3.31
N MET A 14 1.47 -1.33 3.78
CA MET A 14 0.47 -1.74 4.77
C MET A 14 0.67 -1.04 6.12
N ILE A 15 1.90 -0.95 6.61
CA ILE A 15 2.19 -0.26 7.89
C ILE A 15 1.88 1.23 7.78
N ALA A 16 2.31 1.88 6.69
CA ALA A 16 2.05 3.30 6.46
C ALA A 16 0.54 3.58 6.34
N GLY A 17 -0.19 2.75 5.59
CA GLY A 17 -1.64 2.86 5.45
C GLY A 17 -2.34 2.71 6.80
N LEU A 18 -1.87 1.78 7.64
CA LEU A 18 -2.47 1.53 8.97
C LEU A 18 -2.22 2.72 9.90
N MET A 19 -1.02 3.30 9.86
CA MET A 19 -0.70 4.50 10.64
C MET A 19 -1.57 5.70 10.23
N LEU A 20 -1.81 5.89 8.93
CA LEU A 20 -2.69 6.94 8.43
C LEU A 20 -4.14 6.75 8.89
N LEU A 21 -4.64 5.52 8.90
CA LEU A 21 -5.96 5.18 9.44
C LEU A 21 -6.06 5.48 10.94
N LEU A 22 -5.10 5.02 11.72
CA LEU A 22 -5.06 5.25 13.17
C LEU A 22 -4.95 6.74 13.50
N TRP A 23 -4.15 7.50 12.75
CA TRP A 23 -4.08 8.95 12.92
C TRP A 23 -5.40 9.63 12.57
N GLY A 24 -6.02 9.28 11.45
CA GLY A 24 -7.32 9.83 11.09
C GLY A 24 -8.38 9.55 12.15
N LEU A 25 -8.42 8.34 12.71
CA LEU A 25 -9.30 7.98 13.82
C LEU A 25 -8.96 8.75 15.11
N ALA A 26 -7.68 8.97 15.41
CA ALA A 26 -7.27 9.75 16.58
C ALA A 26 -7.74 11.22 16.52
N LEU A 27 -7.96 11.78 15.32
CA LEU A 27 -8.52 13.12 15.13
C LEU A 27 -10.02 13.20 15.46
N TRP A 28 -10.71 12.07 15.59
CA TRP A 28 -12.10 12.04 16.05
C TRP A 28 -12.25 12.17 17.57
N ILE A 29 -11.17 12.02 18.33
CA ILE A 29 -11.20 12.21 19.78
C ILE A 29 -11.48 13.69 20.07
N PRO A 30 -12.55 14.02 20.82
CA PRO A 30 -12.89 15.40 21.13
C PRO A 30 -11.75 16.06 21.90
N ARG A 31 -11.30 17.22 21.43
CA ARG A 31 -10.28 18.05 22.08
C ARG A 31 -10.93 19.35 22.55
N THR A 32 -10.50 19.83 23.69
CA THR A 32 -10.84 21.16 24.16
C THR A 32 -10.02 22.19 23.37
N THR A 33 -10.70 23.00 22.57
CA THR A 33 -10.11 24.14 21.86
C THR A 33 -10.41 25.43 22.63
N ARG A 34 -9.48 26.40 22.60
CA ARG A 34 -9.72 27.74 23.18
C ARG A 34 -10.79 28.46 22.35
N SER A 35 -11.56 29.34 22.99
CA SER A 35 -12.58 30.17 22.33
C SER A 35 -12.06 30.96 21.13
N ASP A 36 -10.77 31.32 21.15
CA ASP A 36 -10.14 32.18 20.14
C ASP A 36 -9.59 31.37 18.95
N THR A 37 -9.99 30.10 18.79
CA THR A 37 -9.53 29.31 17.64
C THR A 37 -10.22 29.78 16.36
N PRO A 38 -9.45 30.12 15.30
CA PRO A 38 -10.01 30.59 14.05
C PRO A 38 -10.78 29.47 13.33
N ASP A 39 -11.88 29.82 12.65
CA ASP A 39 -12.76 28.86 11.93
C ASP A 39 -12.02 27.97 10.93
N VAL A 40 -10.98 28.51 10.29
CA VAL A 40 -10.11 27.78 9.35
C VAL A 40 -9.49 26.53 10.00
N TYR A 41 -9.21 26.57 11.31
CA TYR A 41 -8.70 25.42 12.05
C TYR A 41 -9.68 24.23 12.00
N TYR A 42 -10.98 24.48 12.18
CA TYR A 42 -12.00 23.44 12.17
C TYR A 42 -12.19 22.84 10.77
N ILE A 43 -12.15 23.67 9.73
CA ILE A 43 -12.24 23.20 8.33
C ILE A 43 -11.05 22.28 8.01
N VAL A 44 -9.83 22.69 8.34
CA VAL A 44 -8.63 21.87 8.12
C VAL A 44 -8.70 20.57 8.93
N TRP A 45 -9.17 20.65 10.17
CA TRP A 45 -9.34 19.50 11.05
C TRP A 45 -10.33 18.48 10.49
N ASP A 46 -11.49 18.92 10.02
CA ASP A 46 -12.51 18.04 9.43
C ASP A 46 -12.06 17.47 8.07
N CYS A 47 -11.34 18.24 7.26
CA CYS A 47 -10.69 17.73 6.05
C CYS A 47 -9.68 16.61 6.39
N LEU A 48 -8.84 16.80 7.41
CA LEU A 48 -7.85 15.80 7.84
C LEU A 48 -8.50 14.52 8.36
N LYS A 49 -9.62 14.61 9.08
CA LYS A 49 -10.38 13.44 9.56
C LYS A 49 -10.81 12.50 8.43
N LEU A 50 -11.09 13.03 7.24
CA LEU A 50 -11.51 12.24 6.08
C LEU A 50 -10.33 11.88 5.19
N LEU A 51 -9.41 12.82 4.98
CA LEU A 51 -8.29 12.65 4.05
C LEU A 51 -7.27 11.61 4.54
N LEU A 52 -6.97 11.56 5.84
CA LEU A 52 -6.00 10.60 6.38
C LEU A 52 -6.50 9.15 6.28
N PRO A 53 -7.73 8.80 6.72
CA PRO A 53 -8.25 7.44 6.54
C PRO A 53 -8.36 7.02 5.08
N THR A 54 -8.86 7.91 4.23
CA THR A 54 -9.04 7.60 2.80
C THR A 54 -7.71 7.39 2.09
N ALA A 55 -6.70 8.23 2.36
CA ALA A 55 -5.34 8.03 1.86
C ALA A 55 -4.72 6.72 2.37
N GLY A 56 -4.94 6.38 3.65
CA GLY A 56 -4.48 5.12 4.23
C GLY A 56 -5.07 3.90 3.53
N LEU A 57 -6.38 3.89 3.30
CA LEU A 57 -7.07 2.82 2.56
C LEU A 57 -6.56 2.72 1.11
N LEU A 58 -6.47 3.83 0.40
CA LEU A 58 -5.98 3.85 -0.99
C LEU A 58 -4.55 3.30 -1.08
N LEU A 59 -3.68 3.67 -0.14
CA LEU A 59 -2.31 3.19 -0.10
C LEU A 59 -2.24 1.67 0.09
N MET A 60 -3.06 1.11 1.00
CA MET A 60 -3.15 -0.35 1.20
C MET A 60 -3.66 -1.07 -0.05
N VAL A 61 -4.69 -0.53 -0.71
CA VAL A 61 -5.28 -1.11 -1.93
C VAL A 61 -4.26 -1.12 -3.06
N ILE A 62 -3.59 0.01 -3.32
CA ILE A 62 -2.56 0.12 -4.34
C ILE A 62 -1.38 -0.80 -4.02
N GLY A 63 -0.92 -0.83 -2.77
CA GLY A 63 0.16 -1.71 -2.32
C GLY A 63 -0.17 -3.19 -2.54
N SER A 64 -1.41 -3.59 -2.25
CA SER A 64 -1.89 -4.96 -2.47
C SER A 64 -1.99 -5.32 -3.95
N PHE A 65 -2.52 -4.40 -4.76
CA PHE A 65 -2.64 -4.59 -6.20
C PHE A 65 -1.27 -4.77 -6.87
N VAL A 66 -0.32 -3.89 -6.57
CA VAL A 66 1.05 -3.96 -7.08
C VAL A 66 1.73 -5.26 -6.66
N TYR A 67 1.55 -5.69 -5.41
CA TYR A 67 2.12 -6.94 -4.93
C TYR A 67 1.52 -8.17 -5.65
N SER A 68 0.21 -8.17 -5.88
CA SER A 68 -0.46 -9.25 -6.63
C SER A 68 0.03 -9.32 -8.07
N ALA A 69 0.01 -8.19 -8.78
CA ALA A 69 0.45 -8.10 -10.16
C ALA A 69 1.91 -8.57 -10.31
N TYR A 70 2.79 -8.18 -9.38
CA TYR A 70 4.17 -8.64 -9.38
C TYR A 70 4.28 -10.17 -9.18
N LYS A 71 3.48 -10.74 -8.27
CA LYS A 71 3.48 -12.18 -8.01
C LYS A 71 3.04 -12.97 -9.24
N ASP A 72 2.01 -12.49 -9.93
CA ASP A 72 1.50 -13.12 -11.15
C ASP A 72 2.54 -13.04 -12.28
N LEU A 73 3.12 -11.87 -12.50
CA LEU A 73 4.20 -11.70 -13.49
C LEU A 73 5.40 -12.60 -13.21
N TYR A 74 5.82 -12.69 -11.95
CA TYR A 74 6.96 -13.52 -11.56
C TYR A 74 6.67 -15.01 -11.79
N ARG A 75 5.42 -15.43 -11.59
CA ARG A 75 4.99 -16.80 -11.87
C ARG A 75 5.04 -17.10 -13.36
N GLU A 76 4.49 -16.23 -14.19
CA GLU A 76 4.50 -16.39 -15.65
C GLU A 76 5.92 -16.47 -16.20
N ILE A 77 6.82 -15.57 -15.75
CA ILE A 77 8.23 -15.59 -16.16
C ILE A 77 8.91 -16.91 -15.79
N ARG A 78 8.59 -17.45 -14.60
CA ARG A 78 9.16 -18.72 -14.14
C ARG A 78 8.66 -19.89 -14.99
N GLU A 79 7.35 -19.94 -15.26
CA GLU A 79 6.75 -20.97 -16.11
C GLU A 79 7.32 -20.91 -17.54
N LEU A 80 7.47 -19.71 -18.10
CA LEU A 80 8.09 -19.51 -19.41
C LEU A 80 9.55 -19.98 -19.44
N LYS A 81 10.32 -19.67 -18.38
CA LYS A 81 11.71 -20.11 -18.26
C LYS A 81 11.83 -21.63 -18.17
N ASP A 82 10.93 -22.28 -17.45
CA ASP A 82 10.91 -23.74 -17.32
C ASP A 82 10.50 -24.40 -18.65
N GLN A 83 9.54 -23.82 -19.38
CA GLN A 83 9.17 -24.27 -20.74
C GLN A 83 10.36 -24.17 -21.70
N VAL A 84 11.04 -23.03 -21.77
CA VAL A 84 12.20 -22.83 -22.64
C VAL A 84 13.30 -23.86 -22.33
N ARG A 85 13.61 -24.07 -21.04
CA ARG A 85 14.58 -25.08 -20.63
C ARG A 85 14.18 -26.51 -21.03
N SER A 86 12.88 -26.81 -20.99
CA SER A 86 12.37 -28.12 -21.42
C SER A 86 12.50 -28.32 -22.94
N LEU A 87 12.27 -27.26 -23.72
CA LEU A 87 12.44 -27.26 -25.18
C LEU A 87 13.91 -27.39 -25.55
N GLU A 88 14.80 -26.64 -24.89
CA GLU A 88 16.25 -26.72 -25.10
C GLU A 88 16.78 -28.15 -24.86
N LYS A 89 16.31 -28.83 -23.80
CA LYS A 89 16.65 -30.23 -23.54
C LYS A 89 16.16 -31.20 -24.61
N LYS A 90 15.02 -30.92 -25.27
CA LYS A 90 14.49 -31.76 -26.35
C LYS A 90 15.20 -31.54 -27.69
N ILE A 91 15.84 -30.40 -27.87
CA ILE A 91 16.57 -30.06 -29.10
C ILE A 91 18.03 -30.48 -29.00
N SER A 92 18.63 -30.40 -27.81
CA SER A 92 20.05 -30.74 -27.57
C SER A 92 20.31 -32.20 -27.23
N GLY A 93 19.28 -33.06 -27.19
CA GLY A 93 19.39 -34.51 -26.99
C GLY A 93 18.78 -35.25 -28.17
#